data_AF-E9GVC3-F1
#
_entry.id   AF-E9GVC3-F1
#
_cell.length_a   1.000
_cell.length_b   1.000
_cell.length_c   1.000
_cell.angle_alpha   90.00
_cell.angle_beta   90.00
_cell.angle_gamma   90.00
#
_symmetry.space_group_name_H-M   'P 1'
#
loop_
_entity.id
_entity.type
_entity.pdbx_description
1 polymer ?
#
loop_
_entity_poly.entity_id
_entity_poly.type
_entity_poly.pdbx_seq_one_letter_code
_entity_poly.pdbx_strand_id
1 'polypeptide(L)'
;MEQRDRHPYEFELNKFTPHPKFLTVQREVPRFKPVSSTPLIMVDTTEAFELLLRDLLSQMVIGVDLEHHSERSYRGITCLMQISTDKTDYIVDTLQLWDHLQPLNEVFCDPKIVKIFQGADSDVIWLQRDFGIYVVNLFDTFQAATLLGFEKKSLSFLLQHYCQVHVNKKYQLEDWRIRPL
;
A
#
# COMPACT_ATOMS: atom_id res chain seq x y z
N MET A 1 1.92 14.58 -31.70
CA MET A 1 1.06 13.48 -31.22
C MET A 1 1.82 12.51 -30.29
N GLU A 2 2.99 12.90 -29.75
CA GLU A 2 3.92 11.98 -29.04
C GLU A 2 3.89 12.07 -27.51
N GLN A 3 3.06 12.95 -26.93
CA GLN A 3 3.13 13.29 -25.50
C GLN A 3 2.05 12.63 -24.64
N ARG A 4 1.17 11.80 -25.22
CA ARG A 4 -0.01 11.24 -24.52
C ARG A 4 0.21 9.94 -23.75
N ASP A 5 1.32 9.23 -23.98
CA ASP A 5 1.53 7.88 -23.41
C ASP A 5 2.67 7.80 -22.38
N ARG A 6 3.19 8.93 -21.90
CA ARG A 6 4.24 8.93 -20.88
C ARG A 6 3.64 8.88 -19.48
N HIS A 7 4.26 8.07 -18.61
CA HIS A 7 3.88 7.96 -17.22
C HIS A 7 3.99 9.34 -16.54
N PRO A 8 2.96 9.87 -15.85
CA PRO A 8 2.97 11.23 -15.32
C PRO A 8 4.11 11.54 -14.35
N TYR A 9 4.60 10.52 -13.63
CA TYR A 9 5.74 10.62 -12.72
C TYR A 9 7.03 10.00 -13.27
N GLU A 10 7.15 9.82 -14.59
CA GLU A 10 8.35 9.23 -15.22
C GLU A 10 9.64 9.98 -14.84
N PHE A 11 9.58 11.31 -14.81
CA PHE A 11 10.74 12.14 -14.49
C PHE A 11 11.19 11.96 -13.03
N GLU A 12 10.24 11.96 -12.10
CA GLU A 12 10.44 11.78 -10.67
C GLU A 12 11.02 10.39 -10.39
N LEU A 13 10.45 9.36 -11.01
CA LEU A 13 10.93 7.98 -10.88
C LEU A 13 12.36 7.81 -11.40
N ASN A 14 12.67 8.37 -12.57
CA ASN A 14 14.01 8.27 -13.15
C ASN A 14 15.08 9.03 -12.36
N LYS A 15 14.69 10.06 -11.61
CA LYS A 15 15.60 10.86 -10.77
C LYS A 15 15.63 10.42 -9.30
N PHE A 16 14.70 9.56 -8.91
CA PHE A 16 14.59 9.13 -7.53
C PHE A 16 15.83 8.33 -7.10
N THR A 17 16.35 8.68 -5.93
CA THR A 17 17.35 7.88 -5.21
C THR A 17 16.90 7.75 -3.76
N PRO A 18 16.98 6.56 -3.14
CA PRO A 18 16.61 6.38 -1.75
C PRO A 18 17.44 7.26 -0.82
N HIS A 19 16.81 7.81 0.22
CA HIS A 19 17.53 8.57 1.23
C HIS A 19 18.62 7.69 1.90
N PRO A 20 19.85 8.19 2.12
CA PRO A 20 20.97 7.38 2.63
C PRO A 20 20.70 6.59 3.91
N LYS A 21 19.83 7.10 4.79
CA LYS A 21 19.38 6.41 6.01
C LYS A 21 18.79 5.01 5.76
N PHE A 22 18.21 4.78 4.58
CA PHE A 22 17.64 3.48 4.17
C PHE A 22 18.67 2.58 3.47
N LEU A 23 19.86 3.10 3.16
CA LEU A 23 20.97 2.34 2.56
C LEU A 23 21.98 1.86 3.61
N THR A 24 21.87 2.34 4.85
CA THR A 24 22.69 1.89 5.97
C THR A 24 21.99 0.80 6.76
N VAL A 25 22.70 -0.27 7.08
CA VAL A 25 22.19 -1.36 7.92
C VAL A 25 21.84 -0.82 9.30
N GLN A 26 20.57 -0.91 9.65
CA GLN A 26 20.09 -0.64 11.00
C GLN A 26 20.30 -1.90 11.86
N ARG A 27 20.88 -1.75 13.04
CA ARG A 27 21.15 -2.88 13.95
C ARG A 27 19.91 -3.34 14.71
N GLU A 28 18.93 -2.45 14.87
CA GLU A 28 17.68 -2.71 15.57
C GLU A 28 16.52 -2.64 14.58
N VAL A 29 15.72 -3.70 14.56
CA VAL A 29 14.47 -3.74 13.79
C VAL A 29 13.34 -3.39 14.76
N PRO A 30 12.57 -2.31 14.50
CA PRO A 30 11.41 -1.98 15.31
C PRO A 30 10.44 -3.16 15.37
N ARG A 31 9.90 -3.46 16.55
CA ARG A 31 8.84 -4.46 16.69
C ARG A 31 7.51 -3.85 16.29
N PHE A 32 6.71 -4.60 15.53
CA PHE A 32 5.33 -4.23 15.25
C PHE A 32 4.49 -4.30 16.55
N LYS A 33 3.48 -3.46 16.65
CA LYS A 33 2.54 -3.48 17.77
C LYS A 33 1.64 -4.72 17.69
N PRO A 34 1.25 -5.32 18.82
CA PRO A 34 0.22 -6.36 18.82
C PRO A 34 -1.08 -5.82 18.21
N VAL A 35 -1.69 -6.58 17.30
CA VAL A 35 -2.95 -6.22 16.62
C VAL A 35 -4.04 -5.80 17.60
N SER A 36 -4.13 -6.47 18.76
CA SER A 36 -5.11 -6.15 19.81
C SER A 36 -4.95 -4.76 20.45
N SER A 37 -3.82 -4.10 20.21
CA SER A 37 -3.47 -2.79 20.78
C SER A 37 -3.22 -1.72 19.71
N THR A 38 -3.31 -2.08 18.43
CA THR A 38 -3.20 -1.15 17.31
C THR A 38 -4.60 -0.63 17.00
N PRO A 39 -4.83 0.70 17.01
CA PRO A 39 -6.09 1.26 16.56
C PRO A 39 -6.35 0.89 15.10
N LEU A 40 -7.56 0.41 14.82
CA LEU A 40 -8.06 0.14 13.47
C LEU A 40 -9.11 1.19 13.14
N ILE A 41 -8.86 2.00 12.11
CA ILE A 41 -9.72 3.11 11.73
C ILE A 41 -10.34 2.82 10.36
N MET A 42 -11.68 2.80 10.32
CA MET A 42 -12.44 2.80 9.07
C MET A 42 -12.42 4.21 8.47
N VAL A 43 -12.12 4.30 7.18
CA VAL A 43 -12.07 5.55 6.42
C VAL A 43 -13.07 5.43 5.28
N ASP A 44 -14.31 5.81 5.57
CA ASP A 44 -15.45 5.77 4.64
C ASP A 44 -16.12 7.15 4.46
N THR A 45 -15.69 8.18 5.19
CA THR A 45 -16.12 9.58 4.98
C THR A 45 -14.98 10.47 4.53
N THR A 46 -15.33 11.60 3.91
CA THR A 46 -14.39 12.64 3.50
C THR A 46 -13.60 13.20 4.68
N GLU A 47 -14.23 13.39 5.84
CA GLU A 47 -13.58 13.91 7.05
C GLU A 47 -12.56 12.90 7.60
N ALA A 48 -12.92 11.61 7.61
CA ALA A 48 -12.00 10.55 8.00
C ALA A 48 -10.81 10.46 7.03
N PHE A 49 -11.05 10.64 5.73
CA PHE A 49 -10.01 10.67 4.71
C PHE A 49 -9.05 11.84 4.88
N GLU A 50 -9.54 13.04 5.20
CA GLU A 50 -8.66 14.18 5.50
C GLU A 50 -7.79 13.95 6.73
N LEU A 51 -8.33 13.29 7.77
CA LEU A 51 -7.58 12.92 8.97
C LEU A 51 -6.50 11.87 8.65
N LEU A 52 -6.84 10.86 7.84
CA LEU A 52 -5.88 9.90 7.31
C LEU A 52 -4.75 10.63 6.57
N LEU A 53 -5.08 11.46 5.58
CA LEU A 53 -4.08 12.16 4.76
C LEU A 53 -3.10 12.98 5.62
N ARG A 54 -3.62 13.71 6.61
CA ARG A 54 -2.81 14.48 7.56
C ARG A 54 -1.87 13.60 8.38
N ASP A 55 -2.33 12.44 8.85
CA ASP A 55 -1.47 11.49 9.58
C ASP A 55 -0.38 10.94 8.66
N LEU A 56 -0.74 10.47 7.46
CA LEU A 56 0.20 9.86 6.52
C LEU A 56 1.31 10.83 6.08
N LEU A 57 1.01 12.12 5.92
CA LEU A 57 2.01 13.16 5.60
C LEU A 57 3.05 13.35 6.70
N SER A 58 2.79 12.90 7.93
CA SER A 58 3.74 12.95 9.04
C SER A 58 4.63 11.70 9.13
N GLN A 59 4.37 10.68 8.31
CA GLN A 59 5.06 9.39 8.36
C GLN A 59 6.33 9.39 7.49
N MET A 60 7.31 8.58 7.90
CA MET A 60 8.50 8.30 7.07
C MET A 60 8.33 7.04 6.21
N VAL A 61 7.48 6.11 6.65
CA VAL A 61 7.28 4.79 6.06
C VAL A 61 5.83 4.40 6.31
N ILE A 62 5.15 3.87 5.29
CA ILE A 62 3.80 3.32 5.39
C ILE A 62 3.75 1.96 4.68
N GLY A 63 2.95 1.04 5.20
CA GLY A 63 2.58 -0.20 4.51
C GLY A 63 1.28 0.00 3.73
N VAL A 64 1.16 -0.58 2.54
CA VAL A 64 -0.02 -0.46 1.68
C VAL A 64 -0.36 -1.82 1.05
N ASP A 65 -1.64 -2.13 0.97
CA ASP A 65 -2.21 -3.28 0.27
C ASP A 65 -3.58 -2.92 -0.31
N LEU A 66 -4.07 -3.69 -1.28
CA LEU A 66 -5.38 -3.49 -1.91
C LEU A 66 -6.18 -4.78 -1.98
N GLU A 67 -7.51 -4.66 -1.89
CA GLU A 67 -8.43 -5.73 -2.28
C GLU A 67 -9.15 -5.40 -3.58
N HIS A 68 -9.14 -6.35 -4.51
CA HIS A 68 -9.64 -6.16 -5.86
C HIS A 68 -10.73 -7.16 -6.22
N HIS A 69 -11.73 -6.71 -6.97
CA HIS A 69 -12.79 -7.54 -7.51
C HIS A 69 -12.82 -7.49 -9.04
N SER A 70 -12.82 -8.65 -9.70
CA SER A 70 -12.86 -8.76 -11.16
C SER A 70 -14.01 -9.59 -11.72
N GLU A 71 -14.71 -10.40 -10.92
CA GLU A 71 -15.74 -11.30 -11.45
C GLU A 71 -16.96 -10.59 -12.04
N ARG A 72 -17.31 -9.41 -11.50
CA ARG A 72 -18.47 -8.60 -11.94
C ARG A 72 -18.06 -7.22 -12.43
N SER A 73 -16.79 -7.04 -12.82
CA SER A 73 -16.29 -5.81 -13.41
C SER A 73 -15.33 -6.14 -14.56
N TYR A 74 -15.62 -5.64 -15.76
CA TYR A 74 -14.82 -5.95 -16.97
C TYR A 74 -13.34 -5.58 -16.82
N ARG A 75 -13.04 -4.40 -16.30
CA ARG A 75 -11.66 -3.97 -16.03
C ARG A 75 -11.17 -4.36 -14.64
N GLY A 76 -12.06 -4.89 -13.80
CA GLY A 76 -11.86 -4.98 -12.37
C GLY A 76 -12.14 -3.67 -11.63
N ILE A 77 -12.24 -3.73 -10.31
CA ILE A 77 -12.47 -2.58 -9.43
C ILE A 77 -11.75 -2.80 -8.10
N THR A 78 -11.03 -1.78 -7.62
CA THR A 78 -10.43 -1.79 -6.28
C THR A 78 -11.52 -1.50 -5.25
N CYS A 79 -11.70 -2.39 -4.28
CA CYS A 79 -12.80 -2.36 -3.33
C CYS A 79 -12.40 -1.82 -1.95
N LEU A 80 -11.16 -2.09 -1.55
CA LEU A 80 -10.57 -1.64 -0.29
C LEU A 80 -9.10 -1.29 -0.51
N MET A 81 -8.59 -0.39 0.31
CA MET A 81 -7.18 -0.11 0.46
C MET A 81 -6.81 -0.16 1.93
N GLN A 82 -5.80 -0.94 2.27
CA GLN A 82 -5.25 -1.01 3.60
C GLN A 82 -4.01 -0.13 3.68
N ILE A 83 -3.89 0.67 4.74
CA ILE A 83 -2.69 1.47 5.01
C ILE A 83 -2.31 1.28 6.48
N SER A 84 -1.05 0.96 6.74
CA SER A 84 -0.50 0.84 8.10
C SER A 84 0.61 1.86 8.32
N THR A 85 0.58 2.51 9.48
CA THR A 85 1.70 3.30 10.01
C THR A 85 2.41 2.55 11.13
N ASP A 86 3.36 3.18 11.81
CA ASP A 86 3.96 2.60 13.02
C ASP A 86 2.97 2.49 14.19
N LYS A 87 1.83 3.21 14.10
CA LYS A 87 0.90 3.38 15.22
C LYS A 87 -0.51 2.91 14.95
N THR A 88 -0.99 2.95 13.71
CA THR A 88 -2.41 2.83 13.36
C THR A 88 -2.57 2.04 12.07
N ASP A 89 -3.60 1.21 12.01
CA ASP A 89 -4.05 0.53 10.80
C ASP A 89 -5.32 1.23 10.28
N TYR A 90 -5.39 1.41 8.97
CA TYR A 90 -6.50 2.05 8.29
C TYR A 90 -7.09 1.10 7.25
N ILE A 91 -8.42 1.04 7.20
CA ILE A 91 -9.17 0.39 6.13
C ILE A 91 -9.96 1.47 5.40
N VAL A 92 -9.56 1.74 4.17
CA VAL A 92 -10.16 2.76 3.31
C VAL A 92 -11.19 2.11 2.40
N ASP A 93 -12.44 2.58 2.49
CA ASP A 93 -13.49 2.17 1.57
C ASP A 93 -13.32 2.91 0.24
N THR A 94 -12.66 2.27 -0.72
CA THR A 94 -12.35 2.88 -2.02
C THR A 94 -13.56 2.98 -2.93
N LEU A 95 -14.64 2.22 -2.67
CA LEU A 95 -15.89 2.34 -3.42
C LEU A 95 -16.65 3.59 -2.98
N GLN A 96 -16.71 3.85 -1.67
CA GLN A 96 -17.40 5.02 -1.13
C GLN A 96 -16.62 6.32 -1.37
N LEU A 97 -15.28 6.27 -1.34
CA LEU A 97 -14.41 7.42 -1.53
C LEU A 97 -13.85 7.57 -2.94
N TRP A 98 -14.40 6.85 -3.94
CA TRP A 98 -13.84 6.71 -5.28
C TRP A 98 -13.26 7.99 -5.90
N ASP A 99 -14.04 9.08 -5.91
CA ASP A 99 -13.65 10.37 -6.50
C ASP A 99 -12.82 11.27 -5.56
N HIS A 100 -12.56 10.83 -4.33
CA HIS A 100 -11.89 11.62 -3.28
C HIS A 100 -10.48 11.14 -2.95
N LEU A 101 -10.01 10.02 -3.52
CA LEU A 101 -8.71 9.43 -3.14
C LEU A 101 -7.49 10.06 -3.83
N GLN A 102 -7.67 10.81 -4.92
CA GLN A 102 -6.56 11.38 -5.69
C GLN A 102 -5.55 12.22 -4.86
N PRO A 103 -5.96 12.97 -3.80
CA PRO A 103 -5.03 13.66 -2.90
C PRO A 103 -4.00 12.75 -2.21
N LEU A 104 -4.20 11.42 -2.16
CA LEU A 104 -3.17 10.48 -1.70
C LEU A 104 -1.87 10.58 -2.50
N ASN A 105 -1.87 11.15 -3.72
CA ASN A 105 -0.63 11.45 -4.45
C ASN A 105 0.30 12.37 -3.64
N GLU A 106 -0.20 13.22 -2.73
CA GLU A 106 0.64 14.02 -1.83
C GLU A 106 1.55 13.16 -0.95
N VAL A 107 1.14 11.92 -0.63
CA VAL A 107 1.89 10.95 0.17
C VAL A 107 2.58 9.92 -0.73
N PHE A 108 1.83 9.33 -1.67
CA PHE A 108 2.29 8.22 -2.50
C PHE A 108 3.36 8.67 -3.51
N CYS A 109 3.37 9.94 -3.90
CA CYS A 109 4.39 10.53 -4.75
C CYS A 109 5.44 11.35 -3.98
N ASP A 110 5.33 11.52 -2.66
CA ASP A 110 6.40 12.15 -1.88
C ASP A 110 7.61 11.18 -1.79
N PRO A 111 8.77 11.52 -2.37
CA PRO A 111 9.95 10.66 -2.32
C PRO A 111 10.56 10.53 -0.92
N LYS A 112 10.13 11.33 0.07
CA LYS A 112 10.60 11.24 1.46
C LYS A 112 9.91 10.11 2.24
N ILE A 113 8.71 9.72 1.82
CA ILE A 113 7.91 8.69 2.46
C ILE A 113 8.11 7.37 1.69
N VAL A 114 8.54 6.31 2.37
CA VAL A 114 8.65 4.98 1.74
C VAL A 114 7.29 4.31 1.74
N LYS A 115 6.86 3.79 0.60
CA LYS A 115 5.65 2.97 0.49
C LYS A 115 6.04 1.50 0.39
N ILE A 116 5.75 0.73 1.42
CA ILE A 116 6.04 -0.72 1.47
C ILE A 116 4.84 -1.48 0.91
N PHE A 117 5.09 -2.30 -0.09
CA PHE A 117 4.13 -3.24 -0.68
C PHE A 117 4.72 -4.65 -0.69
N GLN A 118 3.87 -5.65 -0.91
CA GLN A 118 4.26 -7.05 -1.07
C GLN A 118 3.80 -7.59 -2.42
N GLY A 119 4.63 -7.46 -3.45
CA GLY A 119 4.27 -7.87 -4.82
C GLY A 119 3.34 -6.86 -5.48
N ALA A 120 3.81 -5.63 -5.67
CA ALA A 120 3.00 -4.46 -6.04
C ALA A 120 2.58 -4.40 -7.52
N ASP A 121 2.92 -5.41 -8.33
CA ASP A 121 2.74 -5.38 -9.80
C ASP A 121 1.30 -5.06 -10.22
N SER A 122 0.31 -5.63 -9.51
CA SER A 122 -1.10 -5.36 -9.80
C SER A 122 -1.57 -4.07 -9.12
N ASP A 123 -1.13 -3.82 -7.89
CA ASP A 123 -1.57 -2.67 -7.10
C ASP A 123 -1.24 -1.35 -7.79
N VAL A 124 -0.02 -1.22 -8.32
CA VAL A 124 0.41 -0.02 -9.03
C VAL A 124 -0.48 0.25 -10.24
N ILE A 125 -0.90 -0.78 -10.97
CA ILE A 125 -1.80 -0.62 -12.12
C ILE A 125 -3.22 -0.25 -11.68
N TRP A 126 -3.72 -0.85 -10.60
CA TRP A 126 -5.05 -0.57 -10.08
C TRP A 126 -5.17 0.84 -9.51
N LEU A 127 -4.18 1.31 -8.75
CA LEU A 127 -4.10 2.69 -8.25
C LEU A 127 -4.19 3.72 -9.38
N GLN A 128 -3.45 3.49 -10.47
CA GLN A 128 -3.47 4.37 -11.64
C GLN A 128 -4.81 4.32 -12.37
N ARG A 129 -5.32 3.11 -12.61
CA ARG A 129 -6.56 2.88 -13.37
C ARG A 129 -7.77 3.48 -12.66
N ASP A 130 -7.89 3.26 -11.36
CA ASP A 130 -9.11 3.55 -10.62
C ASP A 130 -9.10 4.96 -10.03
N PHE A 131 -7.95 5.44 -9.55
CA PHE A 131 -7.88 6.66 -8.74
C PHE A 131 -6.90 7.71 -9.29
N GLY A 132 -6.15 7.39 -10.35
CA GLY A 132 -5.07 8.25 -10.82
C GLY A 132 -3.99 8.48 -9.76
N ILE A 133 -3.75 7.49 -8.90
CA ILE A 133 -2.70 7.49 -7.88
C ILE A 133 -1.46 6.79 -8.45
N TYR A 134 -0.30 7.41 -8.25
CA TYR A 134 1.01 6.89 -8.65
C TYR A 134 1.88 6.69 -7.42
N VAL A 135 3.00 5.96 -7.55
CA VAL A 135 3.91 5.68 -6.41
C VAL A 135 5.35 6.03 -6.77
N VAL A 136 5.97 6.88 -5.96
CA VAL A 136 7.42 7.18 -6.00
C VAL A 136 8.03 6.74 -4.67
N ASN A 137 9.24 6.16 -4.65
CA ASN A 137 9.84 5.56 -3.45
C ASN A 137 9.03 4.36 -2.91
N LEU A 138 8.80 3.37 -3.77
CA LEU A 138 8.22 2.08 -3.42
C LEU A 138 9.31 1.10 -3.00
N PHE A 139 9.07 0.36 -1.90
CA PHE A 139 9.86 -0.78 -1.49
C PHE A 139 9.01 -2.05 -1.54
N ASP A 140 9.38 -3.02 -2.37
CA ASP A 140 8.63 -4.26 -2.55
C ASP A 140 9.29 -5.42 -1.78
N THR A 141 8.59 -5.96 -0.79
CA THR A 141 9.08 -7.07 0.02
C THR A 141 9.14 -8.41 -0.72
N PHE A 142 8.36 -8.61 -1.80
CA PHE A 142 8.50 -9.76 -2.69
C PHE A 142 9.82 -9.70 -3.48
N GLN A 143 10.18 -8.52 -3.98
CA GLN A 143 11.46 -8.31 -4.67
C GLN A 143 12.63 -8.44 -3.70
N ALA A 144 12.50 -7.89 -2.49
CA ALA A 144 13.50 -8.07 -1.44
C ALA A 144 13.71 -9.56 -1.09
N ALA A 145 12.63 -10.33 -0.90
CA ALA A 145 12.71 -11.76 -0.64
C ALA A 145 13.37 -12.53 -1.80
N THR A 146 13.13 -12.10 -3.05
CA THR A 146 13.78 -12.66 -4.25
C THR A 146 15.28 -12.41 -4.23
N LEU A 147 15.71 -11.17 -3.96
CA LEU A 147 17.14 -10.80 -3.91
C LEU A 147 17.88 -11.48 -2.76
N LEU A 148 17.19 -11.75 -1.65
CA LEU A 148 17.73 -12.50 -0.51
C LEU A 148 17.78 -14.01 -0.75
N GLY A 149 17.29 -14.51 -1.88
CA GLY A 149 17.36 -15.93 -2.23
C GLY A 149 16.38 -16.82 -1.46
N PHE A 150 15.30 -16.28 -0.91
CA PHE A 150 14.28 -17.11 -0.26
C PHE A 150 13.56 -18.01 -1.27
N GLU A 151 13.39 -19.28 -0.90
CA GLU A 151 12.60 -20.25 -1.69
C GLU A 151 11.12 -19.84 -1.78
N LYS A 152 10.56 -19.34 -0.66
CA LYS A 152 9.18 -18.85 -0.57
C LYS A 152 9.18 -17.33 -0.41
N LYS A 153 8.26 -16.66 -1.11
CA LYS A 153 8.25 -15.19 -1.21
C LYS A 153 6.90 -14.54 -0.90
N SER A 154 5.89 -15.36 -0.62
CA SER A 154 4.53 -14.90 -0.31
C SER A 154 4.48 -14.13 1.01
N LEU A 155 3.55 -13.18 1.16
CA LEU A 155 3.30 -12.50 2.42
C LEU A 155 3.13 -13.47 3.60
N SER A 156 2.34 -14.53 3.40
CA SER A 156 2.11 -15.55 4.43
C SER A 156 3.38 -16.22 4.93
N PHE A 157 4.36 -16.42 4.05
CA PHE A 157 5.64 -16.98 4.44
C PHE A 157 6.46 -15.95 5.22
N LEU A 158 6.53 -14.71 4.75
CA LEU A 158 7.31 -13.65 5.42
C LEU A 158 6.74 -13.30 6.81
N LEU A 159 5.41 -13.27 6.95
CA LEU A 159 4.75 -13.08 8.25
C LEU A 159 5.07 -14.23 9.22
N GLN A 160 5.07 -15.48 8.74
CA GLN A 160 5.45 -16.61 9.57
C GLN A 160 6.94 -16.55 9.94
N HIS A 161 7.80 -16.27 8.97
CA HIS A 161 9.25 -16.29 9.13
C HIS A 161 9.76 -15.16 10.06
N TYR A 162 9.30 -13.93 9.86
CA TYR A 162 9.77 -12.76 10.62
C TYR A 162 8.90 -12.43 11.82
N CYS A 163 7.58 -12.59 11.71
CA CYS A 163 6.64 -12.13 12.73
C CYS A 163 6.06 -13.27 13.57
N GLN A 164 6.31 -14.54 13.21
CA GLN A 164 5.71 -15.72 13.83
C GLN A 164 4.17 -15.72 13.75
N VAL A 165 3.62 -15.02 12.74
CA VAL A 165 2.17 -14.90 12.50
C VAL A 165 1.74 -15.88 11.44
N HIS A 166 0.67 -16.64 11.73
CA HIS A 166 0.02 -17.53 10.77
C HIS A 166 -1.25 -16.85 10.25
N VAL A 167 -1.27 -16.55 8.95
CA VAL A 167 -2.44 -15.90 8.32
C VAL A 167 -3.45 -16.92 7.84
N ASN A 168 -4.73 -16.62 8.07
CA ASN A 168 -5.83 -17.37 7.51
C ASN A 168 -6.13 -16.86 6.09
N LYS A 169 -5.93 -17.71 5.08
CA LYS A 169 -6.15 -17.36 3.66
C LYS A 169 -7.59 -17.53 3.19
N LYS A 170 -8.53 -17.85 4.08
CA LYS A 170 -9.93 -18.11 3.73
C LYS A 170 -10.54 -16.99 2.89
N TYR A 171 -10.21 -15.74 3.20
CA TYR A 171 -10.88 -14.57 2.63
C TYR A 171 -10.24 -14.01 1.34
N GLN A 172 -9.19 -14.65 0.81
CA GLN A 172 -8.45 -14.11 -0.34
C GLN A 172 -9.27 -14.02 -1.63
N LEU A 173 -10.36 -14.79 -1.75
CA LEU A 173 -11.23 -14.83 -2.93
C LEU A 173 -12.67 -14.39 -2.61
N GLU A 174 -12.87 -13.69 -1.50
CA GLU A 174 -14.20 -13.24 -1.08
C GLU A 174 -14.65 -12.01 -1.88
N ASP A 175 -15.95 -11.75 -1.84
CA ASP A 175 -16.53 -10.60 -2.51
C ASP A 175 -16.32 -9.33 -1.68
N TRP A 176 -15.18 -8.67 -1.88
CA TRP A 176 -14.78 -7.43 -1.19
C TRP A 176 -15.67 -6.21 -1.47
N ARG A 177 -16.70 -6.36 -2.32
CA ARG A 177 -17.71 -5.32 -2.56
C ARG A 177 -18.80 -5.29 -1.48
N ILE A 178 -18.93 -6.36 -0.69
CA ILE A 178 -19.99 -6.48 0.32
C ILE A 178 -19.83 -5.38 1.38
N ARG A 179 -20.96 -4.80 1.80
CA ARG A 179 -21.06 -3.80 2.87
C ARG A 179 -22.22 -4.15 3.84
N PRO A 180 -22.07 -3.97 5.17
CA PRO A 180 -20.80 -3.67 5.84
C PRO A 180 -19.78 -4.81 5.63
N LEU A 181 -18.49 -4.51 5.85
CA LEU A 181 -17.40 -5.48 5.75
C LEU A 181 -17.54 -6.61 6.78
#